data_AF-A0A2W1NWP0-F1
#
_entry.id   AF-A0A2W1NWP0-F1
#
_cell.length_a   1.000
_cell.length_b   1.000
_cell.length_c   1.000
_cell.angle_alpha   90.00
_cell.angle_beta   90.00
_cell.angle_gamma   90.00
#
_symmetry.space_group_name_H-M   'P 1'
#
loop_
_entity.id
_entity.type
_entity.pdbx_description
1 polymer ?
#
loop_
_entity_poly.entity_id
_entity_poly.type
_entity_poly.pdbx_seq_one_letter_code
_entity_poly.pdbx_strand_id
1 'polypeptide(L)'
;MDEMEAKYRFLSSQYIHFINSQTNFERVVTPTQPHFGRLETTLFQLVNHVSNHSTYHRGNLSAMLRQAGHSGVSTDYVFYLFERQREGEKSSPWNNF
;
A
#
# COMPACT_ATOMS: atom_id res chain seq x y z
N MET A 1 1.87 21.31 1.25
CA MET A 1 2.08 19.96 1.80
C MET A 1 0.81 19.48 2.50
N ASP A 2 0.23 20.29 3.36
CA ASP A 2 -0.95 19.97 4.19
C ASP A 2 -2.19 19.54 3.38
N GLU A 3 -2.48 20.19 2.26
CA GLU A 3 -3.63 19.83 1.41
C GLU A 3 -3.48 18.43 0.79
N MET A 4 -2.27 18.10 0.31
CA MET A 4 -1.99 16.78 -0.28
C MET A 4 -2.03 15.69 0.78
N GLU A 5 -1.53 15.99 1.98
CA GLU A 5 -1.61 15.08 3.12
C GLU A 5 -3.07 14.85 3.55
N ALA A 6 -3.89 15.90 3.63
CA ALA A 6 -5.30 15.78 3.93
C ALA A 6 -6.05 14.94 2.89
N LYS A 7 -5.79 15.17 1.60
CA LYS A 7 -6.34 14.35 0.50
C LYS A 7 -5.90 12.89 0.59
N TYR A 8 -4.63 12.64 0.91
CA TYR A 8 -4.11 11.30 1.12
C TYR A 8 -4.82 10.59 2.28
N ARG A 9 -4.92 11.24 3.45
CA ARG A 9 -5.59 10.69 4.65
C ARG A 9 -7.07 10.40 4.39
N PHE A 10 -7.75 11.30 3.68
CA PHE A 10 -9.14 11.10 3.28
C PHE A 10 -9.28 9.88 2.37
N LEU A 11 -8.49 9.81 1.30
CA LEU A 11 -8.56 8.71 0.33
C LEU A 11 -8.17 7.37 0.96
N SER A 12 -7.12 7.34 1.79
CA SER A 12 -6.70 6.11 2.48
C SER A 12 -7.78 5.59 3.42
N SER A 13 -8.48 6.48 4.13
CA SER A 13 -9.62 6.10 4.98
C SER A 13 -10.76 5.47 4.16
N GLN A 14 -11.06 6.02 2.98
CA GLN A 14 -12.05 5.44 2.07
C GLN A 14 -11.65 4.05 1.59
N TYR A 15 -10.38 3.86 1.20
CA TYR A 15 -9.86 2.55 0.79
C TYR A 15 -9.93 1.52 1.92
N ILE A 16 -9.51 1.88 3.13
CA ILE A 16 -9.55 0.99 4.30
C ILE A 16 -11.00 0.59 4.61
N HIS A 17 -11.92 1.56 4.63
CA HIS A 17 -13.33 1.29 4.85
C HIS A 17 -13.92 0.38 3.77
N PHE A 18 -13.59 0.64 2.50
CA PHE A 18 -14.01 -0.20 1.38
C PHE A 18 -13.49 -1.63 1.55
N ILE A 19 -12.19 -1.83 1.76
CA ILE A 19 -11.56 -3.15 1.89
C ILE A 19 -12.17 -3.92 3.07
N ASN A 20 -12.31 -3.27 4.23
CA ASN A 20 -12.85 -3.91 5.44
C ASN A 20 -14.34 -4.26 5.34
N SER A 21 -15.08 -3.62 4.44
CA SER A 21 -16.51 -3.94 4.21
C SER A 21 -16.73 -5.09 3.22
N GLN A 22 -15.67 -5.62 2.57
CA GLN A 22 -15.81 -6.74 1.64
C GLN A 22 -15.74 -8.08 2.37
N THR A 23 -16.69 -8.97 2.06
CA THR A 23 -16.74 -10.34 2.60
C THR A 23 -16.21 -11.38 1.62
N ASN A 24 -16.11 -11.06 0.33
CA ASN A 24 -15.63 -11.95 -0.71
C ASN A 24 -14.79 -11.20 -1.75
N PHE A 25 -13.47 -11.39 -1.71
CA PHE A 25 -12.54 -10.79 -2.67
C PHE A 25 -12.45 -11.56 -3.99
N GLU A 26 -12.92 -12.81 -4.04
CA GLU A 26 -12.96 -13.61 -5.27
C GLU A 26 -14.18 -13.30 -6.14
N ARG A 27 -15.07 -12.39 -5.71
CA ARG A 27 -16.20 -11.98 -6.52
C ARG A 27 -15.72 -11.40 -7.86
N VAL A 28 -16.37 -11.83 -8.93
CA VAL A 28 -16.12 -11.30 -10.26
C VAL A 28 -16.67 -9.86 -10.34
N VAL A 29 -15.85 -8.98 -10.88
CA VAL A 29 -16.18 -7.60 -11.20
C VAL A 29 -15.86 -7.37 -12.66
N THR A 30 -16.68 -6.53 -13.30
CA THR A 30 -16.65 -6.40 -14.75
C THR A 30 -16.50 -4.95 -15.19
N PRO A 31 -15.38 -4.29 -14.83
CA PRO A 31 -15.16 -2.90 -15.20
C PRO A 31 -15.09 -2.72 -16.72
N THR A 32 -15.69 -1.62 -17.19
CA THR A 32 -15.61 -1.19 -18.59
C THR A 32 -14.73 0.05 -18.66
N GLN A 33 -13.67 -0.03 -19.46
CA GLN A 33 -12.73 1.06 -19.70
C GLN A 33 -12.95 1.60 -21.12
N PRO A 34 -13.02 2.92 -21.34
CA PRO A 34 -13.19 3.51 -22.66
C PRO A 34 -12.21 3.01 -23.74
N HIS A 35 -10.96 2.70 -23.38
CA HIS A 35 -9.93 2.31 -24.34
C HIS A 35 -9.68 0.81 -24.43
N PHE A 36 -9.99 0.06 -23.38
CA PHE A 36 -9.67 -1.37 -23.27
C PHE A 36 -10.91 -2.28 -23.30
N GLY A 37 -12.10 -1.69 -23.34
CA GLY A 37 -13.35 -2.42 -23.32
C GLY A 37 -13.65 -3.03 -21.94
N ARG A 38 -14.35 -4.15 -21.94
CA ARG A 38 -14.82 -4.85 -20.74
C ARG A 38 -13.77 -5.86 -20.27
N LEU A 39 -13.40 -5.79 -19.00
CA LEU A 39 -12.49 -6.75 -18.36
C LEU A 39 -13.28 -7.59 -17.36
N GLU A 40 -13.17 -8.91 -17.43
CA GLU A 40 -13.63 -9.80 -16.36
C GLU A 40 -12.46 -10.10 -15.42
N THR A 41 -12.61 -9.77 -14.15
CA THR A 41 -11.54 -9.88 -13.15
C THR A 41 -12.15 -10.06 -11.76
N THR A 42 -11.34 -10.37 -10.74
CA THR A 42 -11.83 -10.43 -9.35
C THR A 42 -11.50 -9.15 -8.59
N LEU A 43 -12.20 -8.90 -7.50
CA LEU A 43 -11.88 -7.77 -6.63
C LEU A 43 -10.45 -7.88 -6.07
N PHE A 44 -10.01 -9.09 -5.73
CA PHE A 44 -8.64 -9.38 -5.32
C PHE A 44 -7.61 -8.91 -6.35
N GLN A 45 -7.82 -9.24 -7.62
CA GLN A 45 -6.93 -8.84 -8.71
C GLN A 45 -6.85 -7.30 -8.85
N LEU A 46 -7.97 -6.60 -8.73
CA LEU A 46 -7.98 -5.13 -8.76
C LEU A 46 -7.25 -4.50 -7.56
N VAL A 47 -7.46 -5.02 -6.34
CA VAL A 47 -6.77 -4.52 -5.15
C VAL A 47 -5.26 -4.76 -5.26
N ASN A 48 -4.85 -5.94 -5.74
CA ASN A 48 -3.44 -6.23 -6.00
C ASN A 48 -2.84 -5.34 -7.07
N HIS A 49 -3.57 -5.05 -8.14
CA HIS A 49 -3.12 -4.14 -9.18
C HIS A 49 -2.80 -2.75 -8.60
N VAL A 50 -3.70 -2.18 -7.78
CA VAL A 50 -3.48 -0.88 -7.13
C VAL A 50 -2.26 -0.92 -6.19
N SER A 51 -2.11 -1.97 -5.38
CA SER A 51 -0.97 -2.14 -4.47
C SER A 51 0.37 -2.27 -5.21
N ASN A 52 0.39 -3.04 -6.29
CA ASN A 52 1.57 -3.21 -7.14
C ASN A 52 1.95 -1.89 -7.83
N HIS A 53 0.96 -1.20 -8.42
CA HIS A 53 1.17 0.09 -9.07
C HIS A 53 1.68 1.16 -8.09
N SER A 54 1.20 1.15 -6.85
CA SER A 54 1.68 2.03 -5.78
C SER A 54 3.16 1.76 -5.44
N THR A 55 3.59 0.50 -5.44
CA THR A 55 5.00 0.14 -5.22
C THR A 55 5.90 0.59 -6.36
N TYR A 56 5.45 0.47 -7.60
CA TYR A 56 6.16 1.00 -8.77
C TYR A 56 6.42 2.52 -8.64
N HIS A 57 5.38 3.31 -8.36
CA HIS A 57 5.53 4.76 -8.21
C HIS A 57 6.40 5.17 -7.02
N ARG A 58 6.30 4.44 -5.91
CA ARG A 58 7.17 4.66 -4.75
C ARG A 58 8.64 4.37 -5.07
N GLY A 59 8.91 3.34 -5.88
CA GLY A 59 10.24 3.07 -6.41
C GLY A 59 10.80 4.23 -7.23
N ASN A 60 9.99 4.82 -8.12
CA ASN A 60 10.37 6.00 -8.89
C ASN A 60 10.72 7.19 -7.97
N LEU A 61 9.92 7.43 -6.93
CA LEU A 61 10.19 8.49 -5.96
C LEU A 61 11.49 8.24 -5.18
N SER A 62 11.76 7.00 -4.77
CA SER A 62 13.03 6.62 -4.12
C SER A 62 14.24 6.87 -5.03
N ALA A 63 14.09 6.66 -6.34
CA ALA A 63 15.15 6.98 -7.31
C ALA A 63 15.37 8.50 -7.41
N MET A 64 14.29 9.30 -7.48
CA MET A 64 14.38 10.76 -7.49
C MET A 64 15.03 11.31 -6.22
N LEU A 65 14.69 10.77 -5.03
CA LEU A 65 15.33 11.15 -3.77
C LEU A 65 16.84 10.90 -3.81
N ARG A 66 17.26 9.73 -4.30
CA ARG A 66 18.68 9.38 -4.47
C ARG A 66 19.40 10.33 -5.41
N GLN A 67 18.78 10.69 -6.54
CA GLN A 67 19.34 11.67 -7.48
C GLN A 67 19.50 13.05 -6.85
N ALA A 68 18.61 13.44 -5.93
CA ALA A 68 18.70 14.68 -5.17
C ALA A 68 19.68 14.61 -3.98
N GLY A 69 20.41 13.50 -3.78
CA GLY A 69 21.35 13.32 -2.68
C GLY A 69 20.71 12.88 -1.35
N HIS A 70 19.44 12.49 -1.35
CA HIS A 70 18.73 11.99 -0.17
C HIS A 70 18.60 10.46 -0.19
N SER A 71 18.61 9.84 0.99
CA SER A 71 18.26 8.42 1.11
C SER A 71 16.76 8.22 0.89
N GLY A 72 16.40 7.25 0.05
CA GLY A 72 15.02 6.75 -0.02
C GLY A 72 14.65 5.91 1.21
N VAL A 73 13.37 5.60 1.35
CA VAL A 73 12.86 4.66 2.37
C VAL A 73 12.86 3.25 1.80
N SER A 74 13.22 2.25 2.61
CA SER A 74 13.17 0.85 2.20
C SER A 74 11.75 0.43 1.85
N THR A 75 11.59 -0.30 0.75
CA THR A 75 10.31 -0.91 0.35
C THR A 75 10.34 -2.43 0.45
N ASP A 76 11.38 -2.98 1.07
CA ASP A 76 11.59 -4.41 1.24
C ASP A 76 10.66 -4.99 2.31
N TYR A 77 9.90 -6.03 1.95
CA TYR A 77 8.93 -6.64 2.85
C TYR A 77 9.59 -7.43 3.99
N VAL A 78 10.73 -8.08 3.74
CA VAL A 78 11.47 -8.81 4.77
C VAL A 78 12.04 -7.83 5.79
N PHE A 79 12.56 -6.69 5.32
CA PHE A 79 12.99 -5.59 6.18
C PHE A 79 11.85 -5.08 7.08
N TYR A 80 10.67 -4.88 6.52
CA TYR A 80 9.46 -4.51 7.30
C TYR A 80 9.11 -5.56 8.37
N LEU A 81 9.17 -6.85 8.05
CA LEU A 81 8.90 -7.92 9.01
C LEU A 81 9.89 -7.90 10.18
N PHE A 82 11.18 -7.70 9.89
CA PHE A 82 12.21 -7.56 10.93
C PHE A 82 11.98 -6.32 11.81
N GLU A 83 11.63 -5.17 11.23
CA GLU A 83 11.31 -3.96 12.02
C GLU A 83 10.13 -4.22 12.97
N ARG A 84 9.06 -4.83 12.47
CA ARG A 84 7.87 -5.14 13.29
C ARG A 84 8.15 -6.12 14.41
N GLN A 85 8.98 -7.13 14.16
CA GLN A 85 9.39 -8.06 15.21
C GLN A 85 10.15 -7.32 16.33
N ARG A 86 11.07 -6.43 15.97
CA ARG A 86 11.86 -5.65 16.93
C ARG A 86 11.02 -4.65 17.74
N GLU A 87 9.99 -4.07 17.15
CA GLU A 87 9.03 -3.20 17.86
C GLU A 87 8.16 -4.00 18.85
N GLY A 88 7.74 -5.21 18.47
CA GLY A 88 7.05 -6.15 19.36
C GLY A 88 7.91 -6.59 20.53
N GLU A 89 9.21 -6.82 20.30
CA GLU A 89 10.17 -7.13 21.36
C GLU A 89 10.34 -5.94 22.31
N LYS A 90 10.57 -4.72 21.80
CA LYS A 90 10.70 -3.51 22.65
C LYS A 90 9.45 -3.18 23.49
N SER A 91 8.28 -3.63 23.08
CA SER A 91 7.01 -3.44 23.81
C SER A 91 6.66 -4.60 24.75
N SER A 92 7.51 -5.65 24.82
CA SER A 92 7.33 -6.77 25.75
C SER A 92 7.57 -6.31 27.21
N PRO A 93 6.62 -6.55 28.14
CA PRO A 93 6.82 -6.25 29.55
C PRO A 93 7.91 -7.12 30.21
N TRP A 94 8.42 -8.14 29.51
CA TRP A 94 9.41 -9.08 30.01
C TRP A 94 10.86 -8.74 29.61
N ASN A 95 11.09 -7.65 28.86
CA ASN A 95 12.43 -7.28 28.38
C ASN A 95 13.29 -6.51 29.40
N ASN A 96 12.81 -6.35 30.65
CA ASN A 96 13.53 -5.71 31.76
C ASN A 96 13.80 -6.66 32.95
N PHE A 97 13.85 -7.98 32.71
CA PHE A 97 14.31 -8.97 33.68
C PHE A 97 15.60 -9.63 33.21
#